data_AF-A0A9R1VZE0-F1
#
_entry.id   AF-A0A9R1VZE0-F1
#
_cell.length_a   1.000
_cell.length_b   1.000
_cell.length_c   1.000
_cell.angle_alpha   90.00
_cell.angle_beta   90.00
_cell.angle_gamma   90.00
#
_symmetry.space_group_name_H-M   'P 1'
#
loop_
_entity.id
_entity.type
_entity.pdbx_description
1 polymer ?
#
loop_
_entity_poly.entity_id
_entity_poly.type
_entity_poly.pdbx_seq_one_letter_code
_entity_poly.pdbx_strand_id
1 'polypeptide(L)'
;MTDTTSCSSAGVEYRGVANAVTETCWIRNLLLELRYSPPKATIVYCDNVSVVYIPANPVQHQRTKHVEINLHFVQDKVVTGHVRVLHVPSSSQYVDIFTKRLPSSLFLDFQSNLNVRESPLVLATGGSNSAPDSVLDTTGKNLRPGINYHVMPAARDGKGGGITLTNNTCPSGITQFHTHNYELPLTFSPVNPKKGIIRLSTDVNIKFMGPTPTRCNESNIWRLKYDESIKQYFVMVGGVEGNPGRETLDNWFKIEKTDDGYKFVFCPTVCNFCKVICRDVGIFLDGNGMRRLALSDVPFSVIFMH
;
A
#
# COMPACT_ATOMS: atom_id res chain seq x y z
N MET A 1 -17.71 43.60 6.36
CA MET A 1 -16.32 43.29 6.80
C MET A 1 -16.07 41.81 6.48
N THR A 2 -15.86 41.47 5.20
CA THR A 2 -15.66 40.06 4.73
C THR A 2 -14.86 40.03 3.41
N ASP A 3 -13.80 40.83 3.26
CA ASP A 3 -13.11 40.94 1.95
C ASP A 3 -11.57 40.90 2.02
N THR A 4 -11.02 40.35 3.11
CA THR A 4 -9.55 40.29 3.31
C THR A 4 -8.95 38.91 3.08
N THR A 5 -9.77 37.86 2.97
CA THR A 5 -9.31 36.46 2.79
C THR A 5 -9.26 36.01 1.32
N SER A 6 -10.00 36.66 0.41
CA SER A 6 -10.02 36.30 -1.02
C SER A 6 -8.83 36.88 -1.80
N CYS A 7 -8.30 38.02 -1.37
CA CYS A 7 -7.21 38.72 -2.05
C CYS A 7 -5.82 38.09 -1.77
N SER A 8 -5.65 37.41 -0.63
CA SER A 8 -4.37 36.80 -0.24
C SER A 8 -4.15 35.43 -0.89
N SER A 9 -5.19 34.61 -1.07
CA SER A 9 -5.10 33.32 -1.75
C SER A 9 -4.78 33.48 -3.25
N ALA A 10 -5.47 34.40 -3.92
CA ALA A 10 -5.27 34.68 -5.34
C ALA A 10 -3.83 35.13 -5.65
N GLY A 11 -3.20 35.91 -4.78
CA GLY A 11 -1.81 36.34 -4.96
C GLY A 11 -0.79 35.21 -4.84
N VAL A 12 -1.02 34.26 -3.93
CA VAL A 12 -0.16 33.07 -3.74
C VAL A 12 -0.30 32.10 -4.90
N GLU A 13 -1.53 31.86 -5.35
CA GLU A 13 -1.80 30.99 -6.50
C GLU A 13 -1.24 31.59 -7.79
N TYR A 14 -1.32 32.91 -7.94
CA TYR A 14 -0.70 33.63 -9.04
C TYR A 14 0.82 33.44 -9.09
N ARG A 15 1.47 33.56 -7.93
CA ARG A 15 2.91 33.29 -7.79
C ARG A 15 3.25 31.83 -8.12
N GLY A 16 2.38 30.89 -7.73
CA GLY A 16 2.50 29.47 -8.09
C GLY A 16 2.50 29.24 -9.60
N VAL A 17 1.55 29.85 -10.32
CA VAL A 17 1.49 29.76 -11.79
C VAL A 17 2.72 30.39 -12.43
N ALA A 18 3.17 31.56 -11.97
CA ALA A 18 4.36 32.21 -12.51
C ALA A 18 5.63 31.35 -12.34
N ASN A 19 5.78 30.67 -11.19
CA ASN A 19 6.86 29.73 -10.96
C ASN A 19 6.78 28.53 -11.93
N ALA A 20 5.60 27.93 -12.08
CA ALA A 20 5.39 26.82 -13.02
C ALA A 20 5.66 27.22 -14.48
N VAL A 21 5.29 28.44 -14.88
CA VAL A 21 5.61 29.00 -16.20
C VAL A 21 7.11 29.20 -16.36
N THR A 22 7.81 29.63 -15.31
CA THR A 22 9.27 29.79 -15.33
C THR A 22 9.98 28.45 -15.52
N GLU A 23 9.58 27.42 -14.75
CA GLU A 23 10.13 26.07 -14.86
C GLU A 23 9.84 25.43 -16.22
N THR A 24 8.62 25.58 -16.74
CA THR A 24 8.28 25.06 -18.07
C THR A 24 9.04 25.77 -19.18
N CYS A 25 9.27 27.08 -19.07
CA CYS A 25 10.16 27.80 -19.99
C CYS A 25 11.60 27.27 -19.92
N TRP A 26 12.10 26.99 -18.72
CA TRP A 26 13.43 26.41 -18.53
C TRP A 26 13.54 25.03 -19.20
N ILE A 27 12.56 24.14 -19.00
CA ILE A 27 12.52 22.82 -19.64
C ILE A 27 12.46 22.95 -21.17
N ARG A 28 11.66 23.88 -21.71
CA ARG A 28 11.59 24.11 -23.15
C ARG A 28 12.93 24.59 -23.72
N ASN A 29 13.64 25.46 -23.01
CA ASN A 29 14.97 25.92 -23.43
C ASN A 29 15.99 24.77 -23.39
N LEU A 30 15.97 23.94 -22.34
CA LEU A 30 16.81 22.74 -22.26
C LEU A 30 16.55 21.78 -23.42
N LEU A 31 15.27 21.56 -23.78
CA LEU A 31 14.92 20.74 -24.93
C LEU A 31 15.45 21.33 -26.25
N LEU A 32 15.43 22.66 -26.41
CA LEU A 32 16.02 23.32 -27.58
C LEU A 32 17.53 23.10 -27.67
N GLU A 33 18.25 23.15 -26.54
CA GLU A 33 19.68 22.81 -26.49
C GLU A 33 19.95 21.36 -26.89
N LEU A 34 19.06 20.44 -26.48
CA LEU A 34 19.05 19.04 -26.89
C LEU A 34 18.53 18.80 -28.32
N ARG A 35 18.41 19.87 -29.13
CA ARG A 35 17.95 19.84 -30.53
C ARG A 35 16.51 19.35 -30.72
N TYR A 36 15.68 19.44 -29.69
CA TYR A 36 14.25 19.12 -29.74
C TYR A 36 13.40 20.40 -29.56
N SER A 37 12.70 20.82 -30.62
CA SER A 37 11.78 21.96 -30.55
C SER A 37 10.36 21.46 -30.28
N PRO A 38 9.75 21.76 -29.11
CA PRO A 38 8.41 21.29 -28.81
C PRO A 38 7.38 22.03 -29.69
N PRO A 39 6.65 21.32 -30.58
CA PRO A 39 5.81 21.95 -31.60
C PRO A 39 4.49 22.53 -31.05
N LYS A 40 4.14 22.22 -29.81
CA LYS A 40 2.90 22.65 -29.16
C LYS A 40 3.20 23.47 -27.90
N ALA A 41 2.27 24.36 -27.56
CA ALA A 41 2.28 25.10 -26.30
C ALA A 41 2.23 24.15 -25.11
N THR A 42 2.99 24.43 -24.06
CA THR A 42 2.94 23.66 -22.81
C THR A 42 1.69 24.07 -22.03
N ILE A 43 0.90 23.09 -21.59
CA ILE A 43 -0.34 23.36 -20.84
C ILE A 43 -0.02 23.41 -19.34
N VAL A 44 -0.38 24.52 -18.69
CA VAL A 44 -0.31 24.69 -17.25
C VAL A 44 -1.73 24.67 -16.70
N TYR A 45 -2.01 23.74 -15.79
CA TYR A 45 -3.32 23.58 -15.19
C TYR A 45 -3.41 24.35 -13.87
N CYS A 46 -4.50 25.10 -13.66
CA CYS A 46 -4.76 25.86 -12.44
C CYS A 46 -6.22 25.71 -12.00
N ASP A 47 -6.46 25.70 -10.70
CA ASP A 47 -7.77 25.52 -10.08
C ASP A 47 -8.48 26.82 -9.77
N ASN A 48 -7.74 27.93 -9.71
CA ASN A 48 -8.34 29.24 -9.56
C ASN A 48 -8.67 29.85 -10.91
N VAL A 49 -9.97 29.87 -11.21
CA VAL A 49 -10.58 30.53 -12.37
C VAL A 49 -10.03 31.96 -12.58
N SER A 50 -9.85 32.74 -11.52
CA SER A 50 -9.34 34.11 -11.64
C SER A 50 -7.94 34.16 -12.24
N VAL A 51 -7.06 33.22 -11.93
CA VAL A 51 -5.69 33.16 -12.46
C VAL A 51 -5.67 32.76 -13.95
N VAL A 52 -6.72 32.09 -14.43
CA VAL A 52 -6.86 31.70 -15.85
C VAL A 52 -7.34 32.86 -16.72
N TYR A 53 -8.22 33.72 -16.19
CA TYR A 53 -8.81 34.83 -16.96
C TYR A 53 -7.95 36.10 -16.98
N ILE A 54 -7.11 36.35 -15.97
CA ILE A 54 -6.30 37.58 -15.89
C ILE A 54 -5.23 37.65 -17.01
N PRO A 55 -4.54 36.56 -17.41
CA PRO A 55 -3.62 36.62 -18.54
C PRO A 55 -4.28 36.88 -19.90
N ALA A 56 -5.60 36.67 -20.00
CA ALA A 56 -6.38 36.83 -21.22
C ALA A 56 -7.04 38.22 -21.36
N ASN A 57 -7.00 39.08 -20.33
CA ASN A 57 -7.65 40.39 -20.33
C ASN A 57 -6.65 41.52 -20.01
N PRO A 58 -6.35 42.44 -20.94
CA PRO A 58 -5.33 43.48 -20.76
C PRO A 58 -5.75 44.63 -19.84
N VAL A 59 -7.01 44.68 -19.38
CA VAL A 59 -7.53 45.79 -18.57
C VAL A 59 -7.76 45.34 -17.13
N GLN A 60 -6.74 45.43 -16.27
CA GLN A 60 -6.99 45.37 -14.83
C GLN A 60 -6.08 46.33 -14.05
N HIS A 61 -6.72 47.25 -13.33
CA HIS A 61 -6.09 48.31 -12.54
C HIS A 61 -5.50 47.82 -11.22
N GLN A 62 -4.30 48.31 -10.92
CA GLN A 62 -3.66 48.54 -9.60
C GLN A 62 -3.80 47.43 -8.53
N ARG A 63 -2.82 46.51 -8.50
CA ARG A 63 -2.37 45.80 -7.26
C ARG A 63 -0.86 45.55 -7.28
N THR A 64 -0.26 45.54 -6.08
CA THR A 64 1.15 45.25 -5.71
C THR A 64 2.14 44.85 -6.82
N LYS A 65 3.21 45.65 -7.00
CA LYS A 65 4.28 45.51 -8.03
C LYS A 65 4.79 44.08 -8.29
N HIS A 66 4.92 43.23 -7.27
CA HIS A 66 5.43 41.86 -7.45
C HIS A 66 4.44 40.91 -8.12
N VAL A 67 3.13 41.17 -7.99
CA VAL A 67 2.09 40.40 -8.68
C VAL A 67 2.01 40.86 -10.15
N GLU A 68 2.19 42.16 -10.39
CA GLU A 68 2.18 42.79 -11.72
C GLU A 68 3.32 42.29 -12.63
N ILE A 69 4.54 42.15 -12.11
CA ILE A 69 5.69 41.62 -12.88
C ILE A 69 5.45 40.17 -13.31
N ASN A 70 5.02 39.33 -12.36
CA ASN A 70 4.68 37.93 -12.66
C ASN A 70 3.48 37.85 -13.61
N LEU A 71 2.59 38.85 -13.59
CA LEU A 71 1.45 38.96 -14.49
C LEU A 71 1.85 39.16 -15.93
N HIS A 72 2.65 40.19 -16.17
CA HIS A 72 3.14 40.47 -17.51
C HIS A 72 4.02 39.34 -18.05
N PHE A 73 4.82 38.69 -17.20
CA PHE A 73 5.64 37.55 -17.63
C PHE A 73 4.79 36.37 -18.14
N VAL A 74 3.76 35.97 -17.40
CA VAL A 74 2.88 34.86 -17.83
C VAL A 74 2.07 35.26 -19.06
N GLN A 75 1.58 36.51 -19.12
CA GLN A 75 0.88 37.06 -20.29
C GLN A 75 1.75 36.98 -21.56
N ASP A 76 3.01 37.41 -21.48
CA ASP A 76 3.95 37.33 -22.60
C ASP A 76 4.11 35.90 -23.11
N LYS A 77 4.23 34.91 -22.20
CA LYS A 77 4.37 33.49 -22.57
C LYS A 77 3.10 32.87 -23.13
N VAL A 78 1.93 33.39 -22.78
CA VAL A 78 0.65 32.97 -23.35
C VAL A 78 0.45 33.59 -24.74
N VAL A 79 0.74 34.88 -24.91
CA VAL A 79 0.62 35.60 -26.19
C VAL A 79 1.60 35.06 -27.23
N THR A 80 2.84 34.76 -26.83
CA THR A 80 3.84 34.10 -27.70
C THR A 80 3.52 32.65 -28.02
N GLY A 81 2.45 32.08 -27.44
CA GLY A 81 2.00 30.72 -27.72
C GLY A 81 2.90 29.64 -27.12
N HIS A 82 3.83 29.98 -26.23
CA HIS A 82 4.70 29.01 -25.57
C HIS A 82 3.98 28.24 -24.46
N VAL A 83 3.03 28.89 -23.79
CA VAL A 83 2.27 28.32 -22.68
C VAL A 83 0.77 28.58 -22.85
N ARG A 84 -0.06 27.64 -22.41
CA ARG A 84 -1.51 27.82 -22.27
C ARG A 84 -1.93 27.49 -20.85
N VAL A 85 -2.60 28.42 -20.18
CA VAL A 85 -3.17 28.17 -18.85
C VAL A 85 -4.61 27.68 -19.01
N LEU A 86 -4.93 26.52 -18.43
CA LEU A 86 -6.28 25.95 -18.46
C LEU A 86 -6.82 25.75 -17.04
N HIS A 87 -8.09 26.08 -16.87
CA HIS A 87 -8.79 25.82 -15.62
C HIS A 87 -9.09 24.32 -15.48
N VAL A 88 -8.79 23.75 -14.32
CA VAL A 88 -9.24 22.41 -13.94
C VAL A 88 -10.39 22.55 -12.93
N PRO A 89 -11.60 22.07 -13.26
CA PRO A 89 -12.68 22.03 -12.29
C PRO A 89 -12.29 21.24 -11.05
N SER A 90 -12.77 21.66 -9.88
CA SER A 90 -12.51 20.97 -8.61
C SER A 90 -12.98 19.50 -8.59
N SER A 91 -13.85 19.08 -9.53
CA SER A 91 -14.27 17.68 -9.75
C SER A 91 -13.25 16.83 -10.53
N SER A 92 -12.17 17.44 -11.04
CA SER A 92 -11.11 16.76 -11.81
C SER A 92 -9.72 17.02 -11.23
N GLN A 93 -9.66 17.62 -10.03
CA GLN A 93 -8.44 17.93 -9.32
C GLN A 93 -8.10 16.85 -8.30
N TYR A 94 -7.59 15.72 -8.78
CA TYR A 94 -7.23 14.57 -7.94
C TYR A 94 -6.23 14.87 -6.82
N VAL A 95 -5.49 15.99 -6.89
CA VAL A 95 -4.56 16.43 -5.84
C VAL A 95 -5.31 16.94 -4.60
N ASP A 96 -6.56 17.38 -4.75
CA ASP A 96 -7.34 17.94 -3.65
C ASP A 96 -7.69 16.90 -2.59
N ILE A 97 -7.79 15.61 -2.95
CA ILE A 97 -7.98 14.53 -1.97
C ILE A 97 -6.82 14.46 -0.96
N PHE A 98 -5.62 14.88 -1.36
CA PHE A 98 -4.41 14.80 -0.53
C PHE A 98 -4.11 16.10 0.22
N THR A 99 -4.73 17.21 -0.17
CA THR A 99 -4.31 18.56 0.25
C THR A 99 -5.42 19.41 0.84
N LYS A 100 -6.70 19.08 0.60
CA LYS A 100 -7.87 19.85 1.04
C LYS A 100 -8.88 18.97 1.76
N ARG A 101 -9.70 19.58 2.64
CA ARG A 101 -10.89 18.91 3.21
C ARG A 101 -12.03 18.98 2.19
N LEU A 102 -12.34 17.87 1.55
CA LEU A 102 -13.37 17.79 0.51
C LEU A 102 -14.75 17.40 1.08
N PRO A 103 -15.86 17.86 0.47
CA PRO A 103 -17.19 17.31 0.71
C PRO A 103 -17.24 15.81 0.39
N SER A 104 -18.00 15.04 1.18
CA SER A 104 -18.03 13.57 1.10
C SER A 104 -18.36 13.02 -0.30
N SER A 105 -19.22 13.69 -1.07
CA SER A 105 -19.55 13.28 -2.45
C SER A 105 -18.35 13.34 -3.39
N LEU A 106 -17.62 14.46 -3.41
CA LEU A 106 -16.43 14.62 -4.24
C LEU A 106 -15.28 13.69 -3.81
N PHE A 107 -15.18 13.42 -2.51
CA PHE A 107 -14.19 12.47 -1.99
C PHE A 107 -14.44 11.04 -2.52
N LEU A 108 -15.69 10.57 -2.50
CA LEU A 108 -16.06 9.24 -3.00
C LEU A 108 -15.84 9.12 -4.51
N ASP A 109 -16.19 10.16 -5.28
CA ASP A 109 -15.94 10.19 -6.72
C ASP A 109 -14.43 10.10 -7.02
N PHE A 110 -13.58 10.83 -6.29
CA PHE A 110 -12.14 10.74 -6.46
C PHE A 110 -11.55 9.40 -6.02
N GLN A 111 -12.07 8.81 -4.94
CA GLN A 111 -11.67 7.50 -4.45
C GLN A 111 -11.94 6.41 -5.52
N SER A 112 -13.12 6.43 -6.14
CA SER A 112 -13.47 5.48 -7.22
C SER A 112 -12.57 5.62 -8.45
N ASN A 113 -12.19 6.85 -8.82
CA ASN A 113 -11.36 7.14 -9.99
C ASN A 113 -9.88 6.80 -9.76
N LEU A 114 -9.41 6.86 -8.51
CA LEU A 114 -8.05 6.47 -8.13
C LEU A 114 -7.87 4.95 -7.98
N ASN A 115 -8.89 4.15 -8.32
CA ASN A 115 -8.94 2.70 -8.07
C ASN A 115 -8.65 2.34 -6.60
N VAL A 116 -8.87 3.27 -5.68
CA VAL A 116 -8.88 3.01 -4.24
C VAL A 116 -10.21 2.33 -3.96
N ARG A 117 -10.32 1.07 -4.34
CA ARG A 117 -11.48 0.27 -4.01
C ARG A 117 -11.51 0.13 -2.50
N GLU A 118 -12.65 0.42 -1.89
CA GLU A 118 -12.96 -0.26 -0.65
C GLU A 118 -12.85 -1.76 -0.95
N SER A 119 -12.04 -2.47 -0.15
CA SER A 119 -12.10 -3.94 -0.14
C SER A 119 -13.57 -4.31 -0.07
N PRO A 120 -14.08 -5.24 -0.90
CA PRO A 120 -15.51 -5.52 -0.95
C PRO A 120 -15.95 -6.03 0.42
N LEU A 121 -16.43 -5.11 1.26
CA LEU A 121 -17.41 -5.40 2.28
C LEU A 121 -18.64 -5.80 1.48
N VAL A 122 -18.81 -7.10 1.36
CA VAL A 122 -19.98 -7.77 0.82
C VAL A 122 -21.22 -7.03 1.30
N LEU A 123 -22.02 -6.53 0.35
CA LEU A 123 -23.41 -6.19 0.56
C LEU A 123 -24.17 -7.47 0.91
N ALA A 124 -24.13 -7.83 2.19
CA ALA A 124 -25.10 -8.70 2.82
C ALA A 124 -25.51 -8.01 4.12
N THR A 125 -26.61 -7.27 4.02
CA THR A 125 -27.56 -6.96 5.10
C THR A 125 -26.98 -6.68 6.51
N GLY A 126 -27.05 -5.43 6.93
CA GLY A 126 -27.06 -5.06 8.34
C GLY A 126 -25.73 -4.47 8.82
N GLY A 127 -25.72 -3.15 8.96
CA GLY A 127 -24.63 -2.43 9.58
C GLY A 127 -24.41 -2.89 11.02
N SER A 128 -23.17 -3.27 11.31
CA SER A 128 -22.55 -3.04 12.60
C SER A 128 -21.09 -2.74 12.31
N ASN A 129 -20.51 -1.76 13.01
CA ASN A 129 -19.05 -1.61 13.13
C ASN A 129 -18.49 -2.81 13.91
N SER A 130 -18.71 -4.03 13.41
CA SER A 130 -18.22 -5.26 14.01
C SER A 130 -16.77 -5.42 13.64
N ALA A 131 -15.94 -5.68 14.64
CA ALA A 131 -14.58 -6.11 14.44
C ALA A 131 -14.55 -7.29 13.42
N PRO A 132 -13.47 -7.41 12.61
CA PRO A 132 -13.36 -8.45 11.59
C PRO A 132 -13.67 -9.84 12.15
N ASP A 133 -14.25 -10.72 11.35
CA ASP A 133 -14.63 -12.06 11.80
C ASP A 133 -13.44 -12.81 12.41
N SER A 134 -13.74 -13.72 13.33
CA SER A 134 -12.72 -14.57 13.94
C SER A 134 -12.27 -15.67 12.97
N VAL A 135 -11.00 -16.03 13.08
CA VAL A 135 -10.47 -17.23 12.42
C VAL A 135 -10.90 -18.46 13.21
N LEU A 136 -11.41 -19.47 12.52
CA LEU A 136 -11.91 -20.70 13.12
C LEU A 136 -11.00 -21.89 12.81
N ASP A 137 -10.87 -22.81 13.77
CA ASP A 137 -10.28 -24.12 13.56
C ASP A 137 -11.28 -25.09 12.87
N THR A 138 -10.81 -26.28 12.52
CA THR A 138 -11.64 -27.34 11.90
C THR A 138 -12.79 -27.82 12.77
N THR A 139 -12.79 -27.52 14.07
CA THR A 139 -13.89 -27.82 15.00
C THR A 139 -14.91 -26.68 15.10
N GLY A 140 -14.67 -25.55 14.41
CA GLY A 140 -15.50 -24.35 14.44
C GLY A 140 -15.23 -23.44 15.64
N LYS A 141 -14.13 -23.63 16.38
CA LYS A 141 -13.78 -22.78 17.51
C LYS A 141 -12.82 -21.66 17.08
N ASN A 142 -12.93 -20.52 17.74
CA ASN A 142 -12.06 -19.37 17.50
C ASN A 142 -10.60 -19.69 17.82
N LEU A 143 -9.70 -19.32 16.91
CA LEU A 143 -8.27 -19.32 17.17
C LEU A 143 -7.93 -18.33 18.29
N ARG A 144 -7.05 -18.76 19.19
CA ARG A 144 -6.61 -17.97 20.35
C ARG A 144 -5.09 -17.83 20.36
N PRO A 145 -4.57 -16.67 20.82
CA PRO A 145 -3.15 -16.49 20.97
C PRO A 145 -2.58 -17.44 22.04
N GLY A 146 -1.35 -17.92 21.82
CA GLY A 146 -0.65 -18.84 22.72
C GLY A 146 -1.13 -20.31 22.69
N ILE A 147 -2.13 -20.63 21.86
CA ILE A 147 -2.54 -22.01 21.58
C ILE A 147 -1.76 -22.52 20.36
N ASN A 148 -1.48 -23.82 20.36
CA ASN A 148 -0.79 -24.53 19.30
C ASN A 148 -1.79 -25.01 18.26
N TYR A 149 -1.54 -24.68 16.99
CA TYR A 149 -2.34 -25.11 15.85
C TYR A 149 -1.47 -25.72 14.76
N HIS A 150 -1.91 -26.83 14.21
CA HIS A 150 -1.39 -27.44 13.01
C HIS A 150 -2.00 -26.77 11.78
N VAL A 151 -1.19 -26.51 10.75
CA VAL A 151 -1.59 -25.80 9.54
C VAL A 151 -1.46 -26.77 8.37
N MET A 152 -2.62 -27.24 7.91
CA MET A 152 -2.73 -28.21 6.84
C MET A 152 -3.27 -27.57 5.56
N PRO A 153 -2.97 -28.12 4.38
CA PRO A 153 -3.58 -27.67 3.12
C PRO A 153 -5.09 -27.87 3.16
N ALA A 154 -5.84 -26.88 2.68
CA ALA A 154 -7.29 -27.00 2.55
C ALA A 154 -7.72 -27.93 1.39
N ALA A 155 -6.86 -28.06 0.37
CA ALA A 155 -7.18 -28.80 -0.84
C ALA A 155 -7.25 -30.32 -0.58
N ARG A 156 -8.35 -30.94 -1.04
CA ARG A 156 -8.67 -32.36 -0.81
C ARG A 156 -7.96 -33.34 -1.74
N ASP A 157 -7.14 -32.83 -2.66
CA ASP A 157 -6.39 -33.59 -3.67
C ASP A 157 -5.20 -34.37 -3.09
N GLY A 158 -4.98 -34.34 -1.78
CA GLY A 158 -4.01 -35.17 -1.06
C GLY A 158 -2.55 -34.81 -1.34
N LYS A 159 -2.29 -33.67 -1.99
CA LYS A 159 -0.95 -33.24 -2.41
C LYS A 159 -0.31 -32.27 -1.42
N GLY A 160 0.18 -32.82 -0.31
CA GLY A 160 1.06 -32.12 0.62
C GLY A 160 0.63 -32.27 2.07
N GLY A 161 1.61 -32.36 2.96
CA GLY A 161 1.42 -32.30 4.41
C GLY A 161 1.43 -30.86 4.92
N GLY A 162 1.49 -30.71 6.24
CA GLY A 162 1.63 -29.42 6.89
C GLY A 162 2.98 -28.74 6.64
N ILE A 163 3.13 -27.58 7.26
CA ILE A 163 4.33 -26.75 7.16
C ILE A 163 5.35 -27.06 8.26
N THR A 164 6.63 -26.93 7.93
CA THR A 164 7.75 -27.22 8.82
C THR A 164 8.97 -26.37 8.47
N LEU A 165 10.06 -26.54 9.22
CA LEU A 165 11.33 -25.85 9.02
C LEU A 165 12.32 -26.71 8.24
N THR A 166 13.11 -26.08 7.37
CA THR A 166 14.24 -26.74 6.71
C THR A 166 15.43 -26.85 7.65
N ASN A 167 15.98 -28.06 7.83
CA ASN A 167 17.10 -28.29 8.76
C ASN A 167 18.51 -27.96 8.22
N ASN A 168 18.63 -27.57 6.94
CA ASN A 168 19.92 -27.62 6.25
C ASN A 168 20.58 -26.26 6.00
N THR A 169 19.86 -25.14 6.15
CA THR A 169 20.36 -23.79 5.82
C THR A 169 19.81 -22.74 6.80
N CYS A 170 20.65 -21.80 7.26
CA CYS A 170 20.23 -20.67 8.11
C CYS A 170 20.23 -19.35 7.29
N PRO A 171 19.20 -18.48 7.40
CA PRO A 171 17.97 -18.66 8.16
C PRO A 171 17.14 -19.85 7.66
N SER A 172 16.46 -20.55 8.57
CA SER A 172 15.65 -21.70 8.15
C SER A 172 14.45 -21.24 7.33
N GLY A 173 14.32 -21.80 6.12
CA GLY A 173 13.16 -21.59 5.29
C GLY A 173 11.97 -22.38 5.80
N ILE A 174 10.77 -21.88 5.53
CA ILE A 174 9.54 -22.59 5.82
C ILE A 174 9.15 -23.40 4.60
N THR A 175 8.94 -24.69 4.79
CA THR A 175 8.58 -25.60 3.72
C THR A 175 7.35 -26.41 4.01
N GLN A 176 6.62 -26.75 2.95
CA GLN A 176 5.55 -27.72 3.00
C GLN A 176 6.13 -29.10 2.73
N PHE A 177 5.96 -30.04 3.67
CA PHE A 177 6.45 -31.40 3.47
C PHE A 177 5.46 -32.22 2.62
N HIS A 178 5.91 -33.30 1.99
CA HIS A 178 5.04 -34.20 1.23
C HIS A 178 4.31 -35.24 2.10
N THR A 179 4.76 -35.43 3.35
CA THR A 179 4.21 -36.43 4.29
C THR A 179 3.86 -35.78 5.64
N HIS A 180 2.98 -36.42 6.42
CA HIS A 180 2.41 -35.90 7.67
C HIS A 180 3.37 -35.95 8.88
N ASN A 181 4.58 -36.48 8.75
CA ASN A 181 5.39 -36.92 9.90
C ASN A 181 6.20 -35.82 10.61
N TYR A 182 6.27 -34.60 10.07
CA TYR A 182 7.18 -33.55 10.59
C TYR A 182 6.51 -32.18 10.72
N GLU A 183 5.21 -32.14 10.95
CA GLU A 183 4.49 -30.89 11.12
C GLU A 183 4.82 -30.25 12.47
N LEU A 184 5.24 -28.97 12.43
CA LEU A 184 5.49 -28.19 13.64
C LEU A 184 4.27 -27.31 13.92
N PRO A 185 3.72 -27.34 15.15
CA PRO A 185 2.59 -26.48 15.48
C PRO A 185 3.01 -25.01 15.46
N LEU A 186 2.04 -24.15 15.13
CA LEU A 186 2.16 -22.71 15.13
C LEU A 186 1.38 -22.11 16.29
N THR A 187 1.85 -20.95 16.74
CA THR A 187 1.06 -20.04 17.57
C THR A 187 1.03 -18.64 16.98
N PHE A 188 0.06 -17.86 17.42
CA PHE A 188 -0.30 -16.56 16.85
C PHE A 188 -0.28 -15.48 17.92
N SER A 189 0.37 -14.35 17.63
CA SER A 189 0.43 -13.19 18.53
C SER A 189 -0.09 -11.96 17.79
N PRO A 190 -1.36 -11.53 18.01
CA PRO A 190 -1.94 -10.41 17.28
C PRO A 190 -1.30 -9.09 17.73
N VAL A 191 -1.25 -8.11 16.84
CA VAL A 191 -0.70 -6.77 17.11
C VAL A 191 -1.30 -6.11 18.35
N ASN A 192 -2.57 -6.41 18.64
CA ASN A 192 -3.23 -6.00 19.86
C ASN A 192 -3.55 -7.22 20.75
N PRO A 193 -2.69 -7.55 21.74
CA PRO A 193 -2.84 -8.74 22.56
C PRO A 193 -4.10 -8.73 23.44
N LYS A 194 -4.72 -7.57 23.68
CA LYS A 194 -5.91 -7.44 24.54
C LYS A 194 -7.18 -8.05 23.93
N LYS A 195 -7.20 -8.36 22.62
CA LYS A 195 -8.40 -8.86 21.92
C LYS A 195 -8.65 -10.36 22.09
N GLY A 196 -7.68 -11.14 22.60
CA GLY A 196 -7.85 -12.55 23.01
C GLY A 196 -8.29 -13.57 21.94
N ILE A 197 -8.57 -13.11 20.72
CA ILE A 197 -9.06 -13.90 19.59
C ILE A 197 -8.29 -13.46 18.35
N ILE A 198 -7.87 -14.42 17.53
CA ILE A 198 -7.28 -14.15 16.22
C ILE A 198 -8.41 -13.84 15.23
N ARG A 199 -8.31 -12.69 14.58
CA ARG A 199 -9.32 -12.17 13.64
C ARG A 199 -8.74 -12.03 12.25
N LEU A 200 -9.61 -12.10 11.25
CA LEU A 200 -9.27 -11.82 9.87
C LEU A 200 -8.71 -10.40 9.72
N SER A 201 -7.87 -10.22 8.70
CA SER A 201 -7.28 -8.94 8.30
C SER A 201 -6.55 -8.18 9.43
N THR A 202 -6.18 -8.86 10.51
CA THR A 202 -5.47 -8.28 11.65
C THR A 202 -4.00 -8.68 11.59
N ASP A 203 -3.10 -7.72 11.75
CA ASP A 203 -1.66 -7.98 11.80
C ASP A 203 -1.32 -8.94 12.95
N VAL A 204 -0.63 -10.04 12.63
CA VAL A 204 -0.29 -11.11 13.55
C VAL A 204 1.16 -11.56 13.33
N ASN A 205 1.89 -11.80 14.42
CA ASN A 205 3.14 -12.55 14.37
C ASN A 205 2.82 -14.05 14.43
N ILE A 206 3.50 -14.83 13.60
CA ILE A 206 3.33 -16.28 13.50
C ILE A 206 4.63 -16.92 14.00
N LYS A 207 4.52 -17.93 14.87
CA LYS A 207 5.65 -18.55 15.54
C LYS A 207 5.55 -20.07 15.50
N PHE A 208 6.64 -20.75 15.13
CA PHE A 208 6.74 -22.21 15.33
C PHE A 208 6.97 -22.57 16.79
N MET A 209 6.19 -23.52 17.29
CA MET A 209 6.26 -24.11 18.61
C MET A 209 7.00 -25.45 18.50
N GLY A 210 8.33 -25.38 18.64
CA GLY A 210 9.23 -26.52 18.51
C GLY A 210 10.68 -26.10 18.69
N PRO A 211 11.61 -27.07 18.80
CA PRO A 211 13.03 -26.74 18.90
C PRO A 211 13.47 -25.99 17.64
N THR A 212 14.06 -24.81 17.82
CA THR A 212 14.86 -24.16 16.77
C THR A 212 15.96 -25.14 16.35
N PRO A 213 16.24 -25.32 15.05
CA PRO A 213 17.42 -26.09 14.64
C PRO A 213 18.63 -25.52 15.36
N THR A 214 19.32 -26.31 16.18
CA THR A 214 20.38 -25.84 17.10
C THR A 214 21.50 -25.09 16.41
N ARG A 215 21.64 -25.25 15.08
CA ARG A 215 22.57 -24.51 14.23
C ARG A 215 22.17 -23.07 13.94
N CYS A 216 20.87 -22.76 13.91
CA CYS A 216 20.38 -21.42 13.62
C CYS A 216 20.05 -20.75 14.95
N ASN A 217 20.92 -19.84 15.40
CA ASN A 217 20.71 -19.03 16.62
C ASN A 217 19.68 -17.91 16.35
N GLU A 218 18.51 -18.30 15.86
CA GLU A 218 17.46 -17.42 15.38
C GLU A 218 16.14 -17.75 16.08
N SER A 219 15.22 -16.79 16.11
CA SER A 219 13.89 -17.03 16.66
C SER A 219 13.04 -17.89 15.71
N ASN A 220 12.01 -18.54 16.22
CA ASN A 220 10.99 -19.22 15.41
C ASN A 220 9.89 -18.28 14.86
N ILE A 221 10.10 -16.97 14.91
CA ILE A 221 9.14 -15.97 14.44
C ILE A 221 9.27 -15.83 12.93
N TRP A 222 8.13 -15.85 12.24
CA TRP A 222 8.08 -15.64 10.80
C TRP A 222 8.51 -14.23 10.42
N ARG A 223 9.25 -14.13 9.33
CA ARG A 223 9.61 -12.88 8.67
C ARG A 223 9.68 -13.05 7.17
N LEU A 224 9.50 -11.95 6.46
CA LEU A 224 9.70 -11.88 5.02
C LEU A 224 11.14 -11.50 4.69
N LYS A 225 11.79 -12.27 3.81
CA LYS A 225 13.15 -11.97 3.33
C LYS A 225 13.19 -12.04 1.81
N TYR A 226 13.81 -11.05 1.19
CA TYR A 226 14.08 -11.07 -0.25
C TYR A 226 15.35 -11.88 -0.53
N ASP A 227 15.26 -12.80 -1.48
CA ASP A 227 16.40 -13.52 -2.03
C ASP A 227 16.77 -12.91 -3.38
N GLU A 228 17.95 -12.29 -3.46
CA GLU A 228 18.44 -11.65 -4.69
C GLU A 228 18.76 -12.65 -5.81
N SER A 229 19.15 -13.87 -5.47
CA SER A 229 19.56 -14.89 -6.43
C SER A 229 18.36 -15.45 -7.20
N ILE A 230 17.25 -15.65 -6.49
CA ILE A 230 16.00 -16.17 -7.06
C ILE A 230 15.04 -15.03 -7.45
N LYS A 231 15.34 -13.78 -7.04
CA LYS A 231 14.50 -12.58 -7.21
C LYS A 231 13.09 -12.80 -6.68
N GLN A 232 13.00 -13.38 -5.48
CA GLN A 232 11.74 -13.77 -4.87
C GLN A 232 11.73 -13.48 -3.36
N TYR A 233 10.55 -13.15 -2.83
CA TYR A 233 10.34 -12.97 -1.40
C TYR A 233 9.91 -14.28 -0.75
N PHE A 234 10.71 -14.77 0.20
CA PHE A 234 10.43 -15.98 0.96
C PHE A 234 9.99 -15.68 2.37
N VAL A 235 9.15 -16.55 2.92
CA VAL A 235 8.80 -16.55 4.33
C VAL A 235 9.79 -17.46 5.06
N MET A 236 10.52 -16.87 6.01
CA MET A 236 11.61 -17.47 6.75
C MET A 236 11.37 -17.32 8.25
N VAL A 237 12.14 -18.00 9.09
CA VAL A 237 12.21 -17.68 10.53
C VAL A 237 13.30 -16.66 10.85
N GLY A 238 13.45 -16.29 12.12
CA GLY A 238 14.40 -15.28 12.59
C GLY A 238 13.84 -13.87 12.70
N GLY A 239 12.50 -13.73 12.78
CA GLY A 239 11.83 -12.47 13.04
C GLY A 239 11.90 -12.02 14.50
N VAL A 240 11.24 -10.91 14.83
CA VAL A 240 11.10 -10.40 16.19
C VAL A 240 9.61 -10.30 16.51
N GLU A 241 9.22 -10.83 17.67
CA GLU A 241 7.84 -10.77 18.15
C GLU A 241 7.53 -9.38 18.72
N GLY A 242 6.38 -8.81 18.35
CA GLY A 242 5.92 -7.52 18.85
C GLY A 242 6.61 -6.31 18.20
N ASN A 243 6.67 -5.20 18.94
CA ASN A 243 7.21 -3.91 18.50
C ASN A 243 6.67 -3.44 17.14
N PRO A 244 5.33 -3.31 16.97
CA PRO A 244 4.74 -2.96 15.68
C PRO A 244 5.24 -1.61 15.19
N GLY A 245 5.87 -1.61 14.01
CA GLY A 245 6.43 -0.40 13.43
C GLY A 245 7.35 -0.71 12.26
N ARG A 246 8.18 0.27 11.89
CA ARG A 246 9.09 0.17 10.75
C ARG A 246 10.14 -0.93 10.90
N GLU A 247 10.64 -1.15 12.12
CA GLU A 247 11.73 -2.09 12.38
C GLU A 247 11.31 -3.57 12.33
N THR A 248 10.03 -3.86 12.52
CA THR A 248 9.48 -5.21 12.52
C THR A 248 8.50 -5.44 11.38
N LEU A 249 8.46 -4.54 10.40
CA LEU A 249 7.47 -4.50 9.31
C LEU A 249 7.37 -5.83 8.56
N ASP A 250 8.49 -6.52 8.39
CA ASP A 250 8.61 -7.81 7.71
C ASP A 250 8.15 -9.01 8.55
N ASN A 251 7.81 -8.83 9.83
CA ASN A 251 7.40 -9.91 10.74
C ASN A 251 5.87 -10.05 10.87
N TRP A 252 5.10 -9.17 10.21
CA TRP A 252 3.65 -9.07 10.36
C TRP A 252 2.93 -9.64 9.14
N PHE A 253 2.02 -10.58 9.42
CA PHE A 253 1.18 -11.24 8.43
C PHE A 253 -0.28 -11.05 8.79
N LYS A 254 -1.17 -11.40 7.87
CA LYS A 254 -2.62 -11.44 8.07
C LYS A 254 -3.15 -12.81 7.67
N ILE A 255 -4.28 -13.17 8.24
CA ILE A 255 -5.06 -14.34 7.84
C ILE A 255 -6.31 -13.81 7.15
N GLU A 256 -6.56 -14.30 5.94
CA GLU A 256 -7.74 -13.96 5.15
C GLU A 256 -8.54 -15.23 4.85
N LYS A 257 -9.84 -15.08 4.63
CA LYS A 257 -10.73 -16.20 4.32
C LYS A 257 -10.64 -16.55 2.83
N THR A 258 -10.70 -17.84 2.52
CA THR A 258 -10.84 -18.39 1.17
C THR A 258 -12.11 -19.25 1.09
N ASP A 259 -12.48 -19.69 -0.11
CA ASP A 259 -13.67 -20.55 -0.30
C ASP A 259 -13.55 -21.87 0.47
N ASP A 260 -12.34 -22.42 0.55
CA ASP A 260 -12.06 -23.74 1.15
C ASP A 260 -11.39 -23.67 2.54
N GLY A 261 -11.12 -22.47 3.08
CA GLY A 261 -10.42 -22.31 4.35
C GLY A 261 -9.89 -20.88 4.55
N TYR A 262 -8.57 -20.76 4.71
CA TYR A 262 -7.88 -19.50 4.94
C TYR A 262 -6.61 -19.41 4.11
N LYS A 263 -6.04 -18.20 4.02
CA LYS A 263 -4.72 -17.97 3.44
C LYS A 263 -3.94 -16.99 4.29
N PHE A 264 -2.61 -17.08 4.23
CA PHE A 264 -1.74 -16.06 4.79
C PHE A 264 -1.49 -14.97 3.76
N VAL A 265 -1.46 -13.72 4.22
CA VAL A 265 -1.22 -12.54 3.39
C VAL A 265 -0.15 -11.70 4.06
N PHE A 266 0.82 -11.24 3.27
CA PHE A 266 1.76 -10.21 3.71
C PHE A 266 1.26 -8.87 3.18
N CYS A 267 0.67 -8.07 4.07
CA CYS A 267 0.24 -6.70 3.80
C CYS A 267 0.14 -5.94 5.14
N PRO A 268 1.29 -5.68 5.78
CA PRO A 268 1.32 -5.22 7.16
C PRO A 268 0.82 -3.78 7.29
N THR A 269 -0.01 -3.53 8.30
CA THR A 269 -0.59 -2.20 8.58
C THR A 269 -0.01 -1.53 9.83
N VAL A 270 1.09 -2.06 10.36
CA VAL A 270 1.78 -1.55 11.56
C VAL A 270 2.57 -0.25 11.32
N CYS A 271 2.74 0.19 10.07
CA CYS A 271 3.44 1.42 9.72
C CYS A 271 2.69 2.19 8.62
N ASN A 272 2.03 3.29 9.00
CA ASN A 272 1.13 4.05 8.11
C ASN A 272 1.83 4.77 6.95
N PHE A 273 3.14 5.02 7.05
CA PHE A 273 3.92 5.73 6.03
C PHE A 273 4.88 4.81 5.26
N CYS A 274 4.97 3.53 5.66
CA CYS A 274 5.84 2.58 5.00
C CYS A 274 5.18 2.08 3.70
N LYS A 275 5.94 2.07 2.61
CA LYS A 275 5.51 1.41 1.38
C LYS A 275 5.74 -0.10 1.52
N VAL A 276 4.65 -0.86 1.63
CA VAL A 276 4.69 -2.31 1.80
C VAL A 276 4.22 -3.00 0.52
N ILE A 277 4.76 -4.19 0.29
CA ILE A 277 4.23 -5.10 -0.74
C ILE A 277 3.02 -5.79 -0.12
N CYS A 278 1.91 -5.83 -0.85
CA CYS A 278 0.70 -6.55 -0.46
C CYS A 278 0.50 -7.72 -1.41
N ARG A 279 0.76 -8.94 -0.93
CA ARG A 279 0.60 -10.19 -1.69
C ARG A 279 0.23 -11.36 -0.80
N ASP A 280 -0.39 -12.36 -1.41
CA ASP A 280 -0.67 -13.63 -0.76
C ASP A 280 0.62 -14.44 -0.55
N VAL A 281 0.59 -15.33 0.44
CA VAL A 281 1.63 -16.34 0.63
C VAL A 281 1.20 -17.62 -0.09
N GLY A 282 2.05 -18.11 -0.98
CA GLY A 282 1.85 -19.32 -1.76
C GLY A 282 3.01 -20.30 -1.63
N ILE A 283 2.92 -21.39 -2.40
CA ILE A 283 3.97 -22.40 -2.51
C ILE A 283 4.86 -22.10 -3.72
N PHE A 284 6.16 -22.00 -3.49
CA PHE A 284 7.20 -21.89 -4.51
C PHE A 284 8.02 -23.18 -4.54
N LEU A 285 8.18 -23.77 -5.72
CA LEU A 285 9.03 -24.94 -5.93
C LEU A 285 10.46 -24.46 -6.24
N ASP A 286 11.41 -24.75 -5.35
CA ASP A 286 12.82 -24.46 -5.61
C ASP A 286 13.45 -25.44 -6.62
N GLY A 287 14.68 -25.14 -7.06
CA GLY A 287 15.41 -25.99 -8.02
C GLY A 287 15.71 -27.41 -7.53
N ASN A 288 15.57 -27.67 -6.22
CA ASN A 288 15.72 -28.99 -5.61
C ASN A 288 14.36 -29.71 -5.41
N GLY A 289 13.26 -29.13 -5.91
CA GLY A 289 11.91 -29.66 -5.75
C GLY A 289 11.28 -29.39 -4.38
N MET A 290 11.90 -28.54 -3.56
CA MET A 290 11.40 -28.21 -2.23
C MET A 290 10.30 -27.14 -2.32
N ARG A 291 9.17 -27.41 -1.66
CA ARG A 291 8.03 -26.50 -1.58
C ARG A 291 8.25 -25.48 -0.48
N ARG A 292 8.73 -24.27 -0.82
CA ARG A 292 8.96 -23.16 0.12
C ARG A 292 7.78 -22.21 0.15
N LEU A 293 7.53 -21.57 1.29
CA LEU A 293 6.55 -20.48 1.36
C LEU A 293 7.16 -19.19 0.82
N ALA A 294 6.45 -18.55 -0.10
CA ALA A 294 6.90 -17.32 -0.76
C ALA A 294 5.71 -16.41 -1.09
N LEU A 295 5.97 -15.13 -1.38
CA LEU A 295 4.94 -14.27 -1.92
C LEU A 295 4.54 -14.73 -3.33
N SER A 296 3.24 -14.82 -3.56
CA SER A 296 2.66 -15.42 -4.76
C SER A 296 1.33 -14.75 -5.10
N ASP A 297 0.95 -14.77 -6.37
CA ASP A 297 -0.40 -14.39 -6.81
C ASP A 297 -1.39 -15.56 -6.67
N VAL A 298 -0.87 -16.78 -6.50
CA VAL A 298 -1.65 -17.99 -6.18
C VAL A 298 -1.50 -18.28 -4.68
N PRO A 299 -2.57 -18.12 -3.88
CA PRO A 299 -2.51 -18.33 -2.44
C PRO A 299 -2.40 -19.82 -2.10
N PHE A 300 -1.67 -20.12 -1.03
CA PHE A 300 -1.69 -21.43 -0.40
C PHE A 300 -2.87 -21.48 0.60
N SER A 301 -3.94 -22.16 0.21
CA SER A 301 -5.14 -22.32 1.06
C SER A 301 -4.90 -23.35 2.15
N VAL A 302 -5.21 -22.97 3.40
CA VAL A 302 -4.93 -23.75 4.61
C VAL A 302 -6.13 -23.82 5.55
N ILE A 303 -6.12 -24.84 6.40
CA ILE A 303 -7.03 -25.03 7.53
C ILE A 303 -6.22 -25.16 8.82
N PHE A 304 -6.83 -24.76 9.94
CA PHE A 304 -6.21 -24.80 11.26
C PHE A 304 -6.77 -25.97 12.06
N MET A 305 -5.90 -26.88 12.48
CA MET A 305 -6.26 -28.01 13.34
C MET A 305 -5.70 -27.79 14.74
N HIS A 306 -6.52 -28.06 15.75
CA HIS A 306 -6.09 -28.02 17.14
C HIS A 306 -5.38 -29.34 17.51
#